data_AF-A0AAD2CH98-F1
#
_entry.id   AF-A0AAD2CH98-F1
#
_cell.length_a   1.000
_cell.length_b   1.000
_cell.length_c   1.000
_cell.angle_alpha   90.00
_cell.angle_beta   90.00
_cell.angle_gamma   90.00
#
_symmetry.space_group_name_H-M   'P 1'
#
loop_
_entity.id
_entity.type
_entity.pdbx_description
1 polymer ?
#
loop_
_entity_poly.entity_id
_entity_poly.type
_entity_poly.pdbx_seq_one_letter_code
_entity_poly.pdbx_strand_id
1 'polypeptide(L)'
;MTAAQQQVLPISSSRSSTRLPLNMVQQESRLNRERFVVFLQILLRRLEVSQAFHLKLQAKVLVMQCTRNNKMGDATPLVTSLELHLRQLVGEVHWRYAIHATHRYFRQKQQQQQLQQQRFPFHLKTTQVIGL
;
A
#
# COMPACT_ATOMS: atom_id res chain seq x y z
N MET A 1 -44.70 41.94 -12.24
CA MET A 1 -45.08 41.17 -11.04
C MET A 1 -45.44 39.77 -11.50
N THR A 2 -44.49 38.84 -11.52
CA THR A 2 -44.70 37.50 -12.05
C THR A 2 -43.97 36.52 -11.16
N ALA A 3 -44.72 35.84 -10.29
CA ALA A 3 -44.21 34.86 -9.33
C ALA A 3 -44.06 33.50 -10.03
N ALA A 4 -42.85 32.96 -10.07
CA ALA A 4 -42.59 31.60 -10.53
C ALA A 4 -42.53 30.67 -9.31
N GLN A 5 -43.52 29.77 -9.23
CA GLN A 5 -43.62 28.68 -8.26
C GLN A 5 -42.59 27.59 -8.60
N GLN A 6 -41.70 27.30 -7.65
CA GLN A 6 -40.72 26.21 -7.74
C GLN A 6 -41.22 25.01 -6.94
N GLN A 7 -41.56 23.93 -7.63
CA GLN A 7 -41.92 22.65 -7.02
C GLN A 7 -40.66 21.86 -6.69
N VAL A 8 -40.54 21.43 -5.43
CA VAL A 8 -39.46 20.61 -4.90
C VAL A 8 -39.92 19.16 -4.88
N LEU A 9 -39.26 18.29 -5.65
CA LEU A 9 -39.50 16.84 -5.62
C LEU A 9 -38.64 16.16 -4.55
N PRO A 10 -39.19 15.24 -3.74
CA PRO A 10 -38.43 14.48 -2.75
C PRO A 10 -37.69 13.31 -3.40
N ILE A 11 -36.35 13.37 -3.43
CA ILE A 11 -35.50 12.27 -3.90
C ILE A 11 -35.16 11.37 -2.71
N SER A 12 -35.97 10.33 -2.52
CA SER A 12 -35.72 9.25 -1.54
C SER A 12 -34.61 8.33 -2.05
N SER A 13 -33.35 8.74 -1.86
CA SER A 13 -32.18 7.88 -2.11
C SER A 13 -31.94 6.94 -0.92
N SER A 14 -32.60 5.78 -0.95
CA SER A 14 -32.30 4.65 -0.07
C SER A 14 -30.89 4.12 -0.36
N ARG A 15 -29.90 4.69 0.33
CA ARG A 15 -28.52 4.20 0.32
C ARG A 15 -28.46 2.93 1.18
N SER A 16 -28.58 1.78 0.53
CA SER A 16 -28.21 0.47 1.09
C SER A 16 -26.73 0.51 1.47
N SER A 17 -26.46 0.92 2.70
CA SER A 17 -25.12 1.01 3.28
C SER A 17 -24.65 -0.39 3.65
N THR A 18 -24.05 -1.09 2.69
CA THR A 18 -23.33 -2.36 2.92
C THR A 18 -22.19 -2.08 3.90
N ARG A 19 -22.43 -2.33 5.19
CA ARG A 19 -21.42 -2.21 6.25
C ARG A 19 -20.42 -3.35 6.06
N LEU A 20 -19.31 -3.08 5.38
CA LEU A 20 -18.21 -4.03 5.31
C LEU A 20 -17.64 -4.27 6.73
N PRO A 21 -17.25 -5.51 7.05
CA PRO A 21 -16.70 -5.84 8.36
C PRO A 21 -15.40 -5.06 8.63
N LEU A 22 -15.37 -4.34 9.76
CA LEU A 22 -14.29 -3.44 10.20
C LEU A 22 -12.88 -4.09 10.15
N ASN A 23 -12.83 -5.42 10.29
CA ASN A 23 -11.60 -6.19 10.31
C ASN A 23 -10.90 -6.29 8.93
N MET A 24 -11.66 -6.24 7.83
CA MET A 24 -11.07 -6.31 6.48
C MET A 24 -10.33 -5.02 6.09
N VAL A 25 -10.85 -3.86 6.50
CA VAL A 25 -10.26 -2.55 6.17
C VAL A 25 -8.88 -2.37 6.83
N GLN A 26 -8.69 -2.88 8.05
CA GLN A 26 -7.39 -2.83 8.74
C GLN A 26 -6.34 -3.76 8.13
N GLN A 27 -6.76 -4.89 7.54
CA GLN A 27 -5.82 -5.82 6.92
C GLN A 27 -5.30 -5.27 5.59
N GLU A 28 -6.16 -4.64 4.80
CA GLU A 28 -5.78 -4.00 3.54
C GLU A 28 -4.83 -2.82 3.77
N SER A 29 -5.06 -2.01 4.81
CA SER A 29 -4.17 -0.89 5.16
C SER A 29 -2.77 -1.36 5.57
N ARG A 30 -2.66 -2.51 6.25
CA ARG A 30 -1.35 -3.10 6.62
C ARG A 30 -0.59 -3.56 5.40
N LEU A 31 -1.24 -4.29 4.49
CA LEU A 31 -0.61 -4.77 3.25
C LEU A 31 -0.13 -3.62 2.36
N ASN A 32 -0.93 -2.55 2.26
CA ASN A 32 -0.56 -1.37 1.51
C ASN A 32 0.67 -0.67 2.12
N ARG A 33 0.76 -0.61 3.46
CA ARG A 33 1.92 -0.06 4.15
C ARG A 33 3.19 -0.89 3.93
N GLU A 34 3.09 -2.22 4.01
CA GLU A 34 4.23 -3.11 3.74
C GLU A 34 4.73 -2.97 2.29
N ARG A 35 3.81 -2.93 1.32
CA ARG A 35 4.14 -2.69 -0.09
C ARG A 35 4.86 -1.37 -0.28
N PHE A 36 4.38 -0.31 0.39
CA PHE A 36 5.01 1.00 0.32
C PHE A 36 6.42 1.02 0.93
N VAL A 37 6.66 0.31 2.03
CA VAL A 37 8.01 0.20 2.62
C VAL A 37 8.98 -0.49 1.66
N VAL A 38 8.55 -1.58 1.01
CA VAL A 38 9.36 -2.26 -0.01
C VAL A 38 9.63 -1.35 -1.21
N PHE A 39 8.61 -0.62 -1.67
CA PHE A 39 8.76 0.39 -2.71
C PHE A 39 9.81 1.44 -2.34
N LEU A 40 9.74 2.01 -1.14
CA LEU A 40 10.68 3.02 -0.67
C LEU A 40 12.11 2.47 -0.62
N GLN A 41 12.32 1.23 -0.14
CA GLN A 41 13.63 0.59 -0.13
C GLN A 41 14.21 0.42 -1.54
N ILE A 42 13.38 -0.02 -2.49
CA ILE A 42 13.77 -0.18 -3.90
C ILE A 42 14.12 1.17 -4.52
N LEU A 43 13.32 2.21 -4.27
CA LEU A 43 13.57 3.57 -4.76
C LEU A 43 14.91 4.10 -4.25
N LEU A 44 15.17 4.01 -2.94
CA LEU A 44 16.43 4.48 -2.35
C LEU A 44 17.65 3.71 -2.89
N ARG A 45 17.50 2.39 -3.12
CA ARG A 45 18.55 1.57 -3.75
C ARG A 45 18.77 1.97 -5.21
N ARG A 46 17.71 2.28 -5.96
CA ARG A 46 17.82 2.76 -7.34
C ARG A 46 18.61 4.07 -7.41
N LEU A 47 18.33 5.02 -6.52
CA LEU A 47 19.06 6.29 -6.45
C LEU A 47 20.54 6.10 -6.12
N GLU A 48 20.87 5.13 -5.25
CA GLU A 48 22.25 4.76 -4.95
C GLU A 48 22.99 4.16 -6.15
N VAL A 49 22.36 3.22 -6.86
CA VAL A 49 22.95 2.59 -8.05
C VAL A 49 23.14 3.60 -9.20
N SER A 50 22.24 4.57 -9.34
CA SER A 50 22.37 5.64 -10.34
C SER A 50 23.29 6.78 -9.89
N GLN A 51 24.01 6.63 -8.78
CA GLN A 51 24.90 7.66 -8.20
C GLN A 51 24.19 8.99 -7.86
N ALA A 52 22.88 8.97 -7.70
CA ALA A 52 22.06 10.12 -7.31
C ALA A 52 22.02 10.27 -5.78
N PHE A 53 23.19 10.34 -5.14
CA PHE A 53 23.33 10.34 -3.69
C PHE A 53 22.63 11.52 -3.01
N HIS A 54 22.64 12.69 -3.65
CA HIS A 54 21.96 13.89 -3.15
C HIS A 54 20.44 13.68 -3.06
N LEU A 55 19.80 13.11 -4.09
CA LEU A 55 18.38 12.78 -4.09
C LEU A 55 18.06 11.72 -3.02
N LYS A 56 18.92 10.72 -2.84
CA LYS A 56 18.74 9.70 -1.78
C LYS A 56 18.73 10.34 -0.39
N LEU A 57 19.63 11.29 -0.13
CA LEU A 57 19.69 12.00 1.16
C LEU A 57 18.44 12.87 1.36
N GLN A 58 18.07 13.66 0.35
CA GLN A 58 16.86 14.49 0.40
C GLN A 58 15.59 13.64 0.60
N ALA A 59 15.48 12.51 -0.08
CA ALA A 59 14.35 11.59 0.07
C ALA A 59 14.25 11.05 1.51
N LYS A 60 15.38 10.71 2.14
CA LYS A 60 15.40 10.29 3.55
C LYS A 60 14.94 11.39 4.50
N VAL A 61 15.44 12.62 4.30
CA VAL A 61 15.02 13.78 5.11
C VAL A 61 13.53 14.02 4.97
N LEU A 62 13.01 13.96 3.74
CA LEU A 62 11.59 14.13 3.43
C LEU A 62 10.74 13.05 4.12
N VAL A 63 11.18 11.79 4.11
CA VAL A 63 10.49 10.70 4.82
C VAL A 63 10.41 10.95 6.31
N MET A 64 11.51 11.39 6.93
CA MET A 64 11.53 11.75 8.35
C MET A 64 10.58 12.91 8.65
N GLN A 65 10.57 13.94 7.82
CA GLN A 65 9.71 15.11 7.99
C GLN A 65 8.22 14.76 7.87
N CYS A 66 7.81 14.03 6.83
CA CYS A 66 6.42 13.61 6.67
C CYS A 66 5.98 12.70 7.83
N THR A 67 6.87 11.79 8.28
CA THR A 67 6.58 10.92 9.43
C THR A 67 6.41 11.74 10.71
N ARG A 68 7.25 12.76 10.93
CA ARG A 68 7.12 13.68 12.06
C ARG A 68 5.81 14.45 12.01
N ASN A 69 5.46 15.03 10.86
CA ASN A 69 4.22 15.81 10.69
C ASN A 69 2.98 14.94 10.91
N ASN A 70 2.98 13.71 10.38
CA ASN A 70 1.88 12.78 10.59
C ASN A 70 1.72 12.38 12.07
N LYS A 71 2.83 12.23 12.81
CA LYS A 71 2.80 12.03 14.27
C LYS A 71 2.26 13.25 15.04
N MET A 72 2.38 14.45 14.47
CA MET A 72 1.86 15.69 15.06
C MET A 72 0.38 15.93 14.71
N GLY A 73 -0.29 14.98 14.05
CA GLY A 73 -1.72 15.07 13.74
C GLY A 73 -2.05 15.67 12.38
N ASP A 74 -1.13 15.67 11.42
CA ASP A 74 -1.45 15.99 10.03
C ASP A 74 -2.56 15.05 9.52
N ALA A 75 -3.64 15.64 9.00
CA ALA A 75 -4.81 14.94 8.49
C ALA A 75 -4.52 14.13 7.23
N THR A 76 -3.43 14.45 6.52
CA THR A 76 -3.05 13.75 5.29
C THR A 76 -2.48 12.36 5.61
N PRO A 77 -2.97 11.28 4.96
CA PRO A 77 -2.36 9.97 5.10
C PRO A 77 -0.87 10.01 4.73
N LEU A 78 -0.03 9.46 5.61
CA LEU A 78 1.43 9.48 5.45
C LEU A 78 1.89 8.98 4.08
N VAL A 79 1.29 7.89 3.58
CA VAL A 79 1.64 7.31 2.27
C VAL A 79 1.36 8.30 1.15
N THR A 80 0.19 8.94 1.13
CA THR A 80 -0.18 9.91 0.10
C THR A 80 0.76 11.12 0.08
N SER A 81 1.10 11.64 1.26
CA SER A 81 2.05 12.77 1.37
C SER A 81 3.44 12.37 0.89
N LEU A 82 3.91 11.17 1.24
CA LEU A 82 5.19 10.66 0.77
C LEU A 82 5.19 10.42 -0.74
N GLU A 83 4.14 9.85 -1.32
CA GLU A 83 4.06 9.60 -2.76
C GLU A 83 4.16 10.88 -3.58
N LEU A 84 3.38 11.90 -3.22
CA LEU A 84 3.37 13.18 -3.90
C LEU A 84 4.76 13.82 -3.88
N HIS A 85 5.33 13.98 -2.69
CA HIS A 85 6.57 14.69 -2.50
C HIS A 85 7.80 13.91 -3.01
N LEU A 86 7.85 12.60 -2.82
CA LEU A 86 8.95 11.78 -3.34
C LEU A 86 8.93 11.75 -4.86
N ARG A 87 7.77 11.63 -5.50
CA ARG A 87 7.66 11.63 -6.96
C ARG A 87 8.18 12.93 -7.57
N GLN A 88 7.82 14.07 -6.97
CA GLN A 88 8.33 15.38 -7.38
C GLN A 88 9.86 15.48 -7.19
N LEU A 89 10.37 15.02 -6.05
CA LEU A 89 11.80 15.09 -5.72
C LEU A 89 12.67 14.21 -6.61
N VAL A 90 12.31 12.94 -6.79
CA VAL A 90 13.16 11.94 -7.47
C VAL A 90 12.96 11.92 -8.98
N GLY A 91 11.87 12.50 -9.47
CA GLY A 91 11.48 12.49 -10.87
C GLY A 91 10.83 11.18 -11.34
N GLU A 92 10.11 11.28 -12.45
CA GLU A 92 9.26 10.21 -12.98
C GLU A 92 10.04 8.95 -13.38
N VAL A 93 11.28 9.10 -13.86
CA VAL A 93 12.12 7.99 -14.33
C VAL A 93 12.44 7.03 -13.18
N HIS A 94 12.91 7.56 -12.06
CA HIS A 94 13.22 6.74 -10.87
C HIS A 94 11.95 6.20 -10.23
N TRP A 95 10.89 7.01 -10.22
CA TRP A 95 9.59 6.63 -9.68
C TRP A 95 8.98 5.41 -10.39
N ARG A 96 8.84 5.47 -11.72
CA ARG A 96 8.29 4.36 -12.52
C ARG A 96 9.14 3.10 -12.39
N TYR A 97 10.47 3.24 -12.42
CA TYR A 97 11.36 2.11 -12.22
C TYR A 97 11.07 1.40 -10.89
N ALA A 98 10.97 2.15 -9.80
CA ALA A 98 10.68 1.59 -8.48
C ALA A 98 9.31 0.90 -8.45
N ILE A 99 8.26 1.48 -9.05
CA ILE A 99 6.93 0.84 -9.16
C ILE A 99 7.04 -0.52 -9.86
N HIS A 100 7.67 -0.56 -11.04
CA HIS A 100 7.80 -1.80 -11.81
C HIS A 100 8.61 -2.87 -11.04
N ALA A 101 9.69 -2.45 -10.39
CA ALA A 101 10.52 -3.34 -9.58
C ALA A 101 9.76 -3.88 -8.35
N THR A 102 8.94 -3.05 -7.69
CA THR A 102 8.08 -3.49 -6.58
C THR A 102 7.04 -4.51 -7.04
N HIS A 103 6.36 -4.27 -8.16
CA HIS A 103 5.41 -5.24 -8.71
C HIS A 103 6.08 -6.57 -9.04
N ARG A 104 7.27 -6.53 -9.67
CA ARG A 104 8.05 -7.74 -9.95
C ARG A 104 8.43 -8.49 -8.67
N TYR A 105 8.88 -7.78 -7.63
CA TYR A 105 9.22 -8.37 -6.34
C TYR A 105 8.05 -9.14 -5.72
N PHE A 106 6.86 -8.51 -5.64
CA PHE A 106 5.69 -9.18 -5.06
C PHE A 106 5.19 -10.34 -5.90
N ARG A 107 5.25 -10.25 -7.23
CA ARG A 107 4.92 -11.36 -8.15
C ARG A 107 5.85 -12.56 -7.90
N GLN A 108 7.15 -12.31 -7.79
CA GLN A 108 8.14 -13.36 -7.54
C GLN A 108 7.95 -13.99 -6.15
N LYS A 109 7.70 -13.17 -5.12
CA LYS A 109 7.43 -13.64 -3.76
C LYS A 109 6.20 -14.55 -3.72
N GLN A 110 5.13 -14.18 -4.43
CA GLN A 110 3.90 -14.99 -4.50
C GLN A 110 4.16 -16.35 -5.18
N GLN A 111 4.91 -16.37 -6.27
CA GLN A 111 5.29 -17.62 -6.96
C GLN A 111 6.12 -18.54 -6.06
N GLN A 112 7.08 -17.98 -5.31
CA GLN A 112 7.90 -18.76 -4.37
C GLN A 112 7.06 -19.39 -3.25
N GLN A 113 6.07 -18.66 -2.72
CA GLN A 113 5.16 -19.19 -1.70
C GLN A 113 4.31 -20.36 -2.23
N GLN A 114 3.84 -20.27 -3.48
CA GLN A 114 3.08 -21.36 -4.10
C GLN A 114 3.93 -22.63 -4.28
N LEU A 115 5.19 -22.49 -4.71
CA LEU A 115 6.10 -23.62 -4.85
C LEU A 115 6.43 -24.29 -3.50
N GLN A 116 6.55 -23.51 -2.41
CA GLN A 116 6.78 -24.08 -1.08
C GLN A 116 5.57 -24.88 -0.56
N GLN A 117 4.34 -24.44 -0.85
CA GLN A 117 3.14 -25.20 -0.49
C GLN A 117 3.04 -26.53 -1.24
N GLN A 118 3.52 -26.61 -2.48
CA GLN A 118 3.55 -27.87 -3.25
C GLN A 118 4.65 -28.83 -2.80
N ARG A 119 5.71 -28.34 -2.14
CA ARG A 119 6.85 -29.17 -1.74
C ARG A 119 6.59 -30.04 -0.49
N PHE A 120 5.52 -29.77 0.26
CA PHE A 120 5.10 -30.58 1.42
C PHE A 120 3.60 -30.96 1.36
N PRO A 121 3.17 -31.83 0.42
CA PRO A 121 1.77 -32.22 0.33
C PRO A 121 1.38 -33.32 1.36
N PHE A 122 2.35 -33.91 2.07
CA PHE A 122 2.10 -35.03 2.97
C PHE A 122 2.29 -34.65 4.44
N HIS A 123 1.24 -34.09 5.04
CA HIS A 123 1.00 -34.35 6.45
C HIS A 123 0.65 -35.83 6.55
N LEU A 124 1.65 -36.67 6.84
CA LEU A 124 1.42 -38.04 7.28
C LEU A 124 0.49 -37.92 8.50
N LYS A 125 -0.78 -38.28 8.32
CA LYS A 125 -1.66 -38.55 9.45
C LYS A 125 -1.02 -39.74 10.14
N THR A 126 -0.29 -39.49 11.21
CA THR A 126 0.24 -40.54 12.07
C THR A 126 -0.98 -41.27 12.62
N THR A 127 -1.34 -42.37 11.97
CA THR A 127 -2.32 -43.33 12.45
C THR A 127 -1.82 -43.81 13.81
N GLN A 128 -2.45 -43.32 14.88
CA GLN A 128 -2.30 -43.91 16.20
C GLN A 128 -2.81 -45.34 16.11
N VAL A 129 -1.88 -46.29 16.05
CA VAL A 129 -2.20 -47.70 16.24
C VAL A 129 -2.52 -47.85 17.72
N ILE A 130 -3.80 -48.00 18.03
CA ILE A 130 -4.30 -48.37 19.35
C ILE A 130 -3.73 -49.76 19.64
N GLY A 131 -2.70 -49.80 20.48
CA GLY A 131 -2.18 -51.02 21.10
C GLY A 131 -3.00 -51.32 22.35
N LEU A 132 -3.50 -52.56 22.40
CA LEU A 132 -4.38 -53.18 23.38
C LEU A 132 -3.83 -53.19 24.81
#